data_AF-A0A8J5K2I1-F1
#
_entry.id   AF-A0A8J5K2I1-F1
#
_cell.length_a   1.000
_cell.length_b   1.000
_cell.length_c   1.000
_cell.angle_alpha   90.00
_cell.angle_beta   90.00
_cell.angle_gamma   90.00
#
_symmetry.space_group_name_H-M   'P 1'
#
loop_
_entity.id
_entity.type
_entity.pdbx_description
1 polymer ?
#
loop_
_entity_poly.entity_id
_entity_poly.type
_entity_poly.pdbx_seq_one_letter_code
_entity_poly.pdbx_strand_id
1 'polypeptide(L)'
;MNLMACTLVAPNTPRPSTSLWLQAVEKFSANTQEISASLRAFTQKLQETEFPNDVASTEELLRSQCAEYSVLKDDLLSASRHGETLLNCIKRPGEPRSARLCPDKLINVTAVERLLTCLEVSLKQLSGMSEIGDSVVHVDQLLAEAQDFHVLTADQLEKAEELRIIGTQLIESQHYAVDSIQPKCVELVRMRDAFHDRITRRLETLHKCRDLQERIERANKWCTEGVELLASQQIERCQAPEFAEEALRELDEFMASSDHSRLGSSRELKTMFEDVITPETKGLVQQVLKRIEDVQMMCEKRKSSLKKLATRLPRPVHAVTPEPAVPLYYPQGQTSSHPHSHPASPLHADLPKSPKSMRKASTLPKVSGVTKVTLHVSNAYDTGVL
;
A
#
# COMPACT_ATOMS: atom_id res chain seq x y z
N MET A 1 -19.71 -62.72 19.58
CA MET A 1 -18.85 -63.34 20.61
C MET A 1 -18.29 -62.21 21.48
N ASN A 2 -18.54 -62.31 22.78
CA ASN A 2 -18.58 -61.23 23.77
C ASN A 2 -17.26 -60.47 23.98
N LEU A 3 -17.33 -59.14 23.94
CA LEU A 3 -16.30 -58.19 24.38
C LEU A 3 -16.57 -57.70 25.82
N MET A 4 -17.00 -58.61 26.69
CA MET A 4 -17.39 -58.35 28.09
C MET A 4 -16.45 -59.02 29.10
N ALA A 5 -15.14 -58.94 28.86
CA ALA A 5 -14.13 -59.49 29.77
C ALA A 5 -12.93 -58.54 29.93
N CYS A 6 -13.17 -57.32 30.41
CA CYS A 6 -12.13 -56.43 30.90
C CYS A 6 -12.58 -55.72 32.19
N THR A 7 -13.15 -56.49 33.11
CA THR A 7 -13.33 -56.06 34.50
C THR A 7 -12.37 -56.91 35.33
N LEU A 8 -11.42 -56.25 35.99
CA LEU A 8 -10.36 -56.81 36.86
C LEU A 8 -9.17 -57.45 36.13
N VAL A 9 -8.20 -56.63 35.71
CA VAL A 9 -6.86 -57.11 35.33
C VAL A 9 -5.90 -56.87 36.51
N ALA A 10 -5.45 -57.97 37.11
CA ALA A 10 -4.40 -58.04 38.12
C ALA A 10 -3.05 -57.48 37.60
N PRO A 11 -2.14 -57.01 38.47
CA PRO A 11 -0.95 -56.22 38.09
C PRO A 11 0.19 -56.99 37.39
N ASN A 12 -0.07 -58.16 36.80
CA ASN A 12 0.93 -58.96 36.09
C ASN A 12 0.32 -59.68 34.87
N THR A 13 -0.14 -58.93 33.87
CA THR A 13 -0.43 -59.51 32.54
C THR A 13 0.78 -59.39 31.62
N PRO A 14 1.13 -60.44 30.85
CA PRO A 14 2.23 -60.39 29.91
C PRO A 14 1.93 -59.41 28.78
N ARG A 15 2.98 -58.71 28.31
CA ARG A 15 2.89 -57.69 27.26
C ARG A 15 2.20 -58.26 26.00
N PRO A 16 1.31 -57.51 25.34
CA PRO A 16 0.89 -57.87 24.00
C PRO A 16 2.12 -57.90 23.07
N SER A 17 2.20 -58.89 22.19
CA SER A 17 3.27 -58.98 21.19
C SER A 17 3.29 -57.70 20.33
N THR A 18 4.46 -57.32 19.82
CA THR A 18 4.63 -56.14 18.93
C THR A 18 3.65 -56.15 17.74
N SER A 19 3.28 -57.34 17.26
CA SER A 19 2.26 -57.54 16.23
C SER A 19 0.84 -57.16 16.66
N LEU A 20 0.45 -57.42 17.91
CA LEU A 20 -0.89 -57.14 18.43
C LEU A 20 -1.12 -55.64 18.63
N TRP A 21 -0.06 -54.92 19.02
CA TRP A 21 -0.08 -53.46 19.17
C TRP A 21 -0.18 -52.75 17.82
N LEU A 22 0.61 -53.16 16.83
CA LEU A 22 0.57 -52.58 15.49
C LEU A 22 -0.84 -52.72 14.89
N GLN A 23 -1.44 -53.91 15.03
CA GLN A 23 -2.80 -54.17 14.60
C GLN A 23 -3.85 -53.30 15.32
N ALA A 24 -3.64 -52.98 16.60
CA ALA A 24 -4.53 -52.12 17.36
C ALA A 24 -4.47 -50.66 16.89
N VAL A 25 -3.26 -50.15 16.60
CA VAL A 25 -3.06 -48.80 16.04
C VAL A 25 -3.59 -48.69 14.61
N GLU A 26 -3.38 -49.71 13.77
CA GLU A 26 -3.95 -49.78 12.41
C GLU A 26 -5.47 -49.76 12.43
N LYS A 27 -6.11 -50.55 13.31
CA LYS A 27 -7.56 -50.55 13.50
C LYS A 27 -8.09 -49.20 13.96
N PHE A 28 -7.38 -48.54 14.89
CA PHE A 28 -7.74 -47.20 15.34
C PHE A 28 -7.63 -46.18 14.19
N SER A 29 -6.54 -46.24 13.42
CA SER A 29 -6.34 -45.37 12.26
C SER A 29 -7.45 -45.53 11.21
N ALA A 30 -7.79 -46.77 10.86
CA ALA A 30 -8.89 -47.07 9.92
C ALA A 30 -10.24 -46.51 10.43
N ASN A 31 -10.55 -46.72 11.72
CA ASN A 31 -11.75 -46.17 12.34
C ASN A 31 -11.79 -44.63 12.30
N THR A 32 -10.68 -43.94 12.57
CA THR A 32 -10.62 -42.47 12.48
C THR A 32 -10.79 -41.96 11.05
N GLN A 33 -10.27 -42.68 10.06
CA GLN A 33 -10.46 -42.34 8.65
C GLN A 33 -11.91 -42.48 8.21
N GLU A 34 -12.61 -43.52 8.67
CA GLU A 34 -14.04 -43.73 8.42
C GLU A 34 -14.88 -42.59 9.03
N ILE A 35 -14.64 -42.24 10.30
CA ILE A 35 -15.29 -41.11 10.96
C ILE A 35 -15.05 -39.80 10.20
N SER A 36 -13.81 -39.57 9.73
CA SER A 36 -13.48 -38.40 8.92
C SER A 36 -14.23 -38.35 7.59
N ALA A 37 -14.42 -39.52 6.94
CA ALA A 37 -15.19 -39.62 5.70
C ALA A 37 -16.68 -39.33 5.95
N SER A 38 -17.26 -39.90 7.00
CA SER A 38 -18.65 -39.64 7.40
C SER A 38 -18.89 -38.18 7.77
N LEU A 39 -17.95 -37.53 8.48
CA LEU A 39 -18.03 -36.11 8.81
C LEU A 39 -17.98 -35.22 7.56
N ARG A 40 -17.13 -35.56 6.58
CA ARG A 40 -17.07 -34.84 5.30
C ARG A 40 -18.38 -34.97 4.53
N ALA A 41 -18.92 -36.19 4.43
CA ALA A 41 -20.20 -36.44 3.75
C ALA A 41 -21.37 -35.70 4.43
N PHE A 42 -21.44 -35.72 5.76
CA PHE A 42 -22.45 -34.99 6.52
C PHE A 42 -22.32 -33.47 6.32
N THR A 43 -21.09 -32.93 6.37
CA THR A 43 -20.84 -31.50 6.13
C THR A 43 -21.27 -31.08 4.73
N GLN A 44 -20.95 -31.88 3.71
CA GLN A 44 -21.38 -31.62 2.34
C GLN A 44 -22.90 -31.64 2.21
N LYS A 45 -23.56 -32.65 2.79
CA LYS A 45 -25.02 -32.75 2.81
C LYS A 45 -25.66 -31.52 3.47
N LEU A 46 -25.09 -30.99 4.56
CA LEU A 46 -25.58 -29.77 5.19
C LEU A 46 -25.43 -28.53 4.29
N GLN A 47 -24.32 -28.42 3.55
CA GLN A 47 -24.10 -27.31 2.61
C GLN A 47 -25.04 -27.34 1.41
N GLU A 48 -25.37 -28.54 0.93
CA GLU A 48 -26.26 -28.79 -0.22
C GLU A 48 -27.74 -28.89 0.18
N THR A 49 -28.07 -28.74 1.47
CA THR A 49 -29.46 -28.84 1.94
C THR A 49 -30.28 -27.64 1.49
N GLU A 50 -31.31 -27.90 0.69
CA GLU A 50 -32.39 -26.95 0.44
C GLU A 50 -33.52 -27.16 1.45
N PHE A 51 -34.04 -26.08 2.03
CA PHE A 51 -35.14 -26.17 2.99
C PHE A 51 -36.49 -26.40 2.28
N PRO A 52 -37.30 -27.35 2.75
CA PRO A 52 -38.66 -27.52 2.28
C PRO A 52 -39.52 -26.28 2.55
N ASN A 53 -40.56 -26.07 1.73
CA ASN A 53 -41.47 -24.93 1.86
C ASN A 53 -42.62 -25.15 2.87
N ASP A 54 -42.60 -26.25 3.62
CA ASP A 54 -43.61 -26.58 4.63
C ASP A 54 -42.97 -27.01 5.96
N VAL A 55 -43.72 -26.77 7.04
CA VAL A 55 -43.24 -26.98 8.41
C VAL A 55 -42.99 -28.45 8.69
N ALA A 56 -43.86 -29.36 8.25
CA ALA A 56 -43.75 -30.79 8.54
C ALA A 56 -42.50 -31.41 7.88
N SER A 57 -42.24 -31.09 6.61
CA SER A 57 -41.04 -31.54 5.90
C SER A 57 -39.76 -30.93 6.49
N THR A 58 -39.81 -29.67 6.92
CA THR A 58 -38.67 -29.01 7.58
C THR A 58 -38.36 -29.64 8.95
N GLU A 59 -39.39 -29.95 9.73
CA GLU A 59 -39.23 -30.65 11.02
C GLU A 59 -38.64 -32.06 10.85
N GLU A 60 -39.06 -32.80 9.82
CA GLU A 60 -38.50 -34.12 9.51
C GLU A 60 -37.04 -34.04 9.06
N LEU A 61 -36.71 -33.06 8.21
CA LEU A 61 -35.33 -32.80 7.79
C LEU A 61 -34.41 -32.51 8.99
N LEU A 62 -34.84 -31.62 9.90
CA LEU A 62 -34.11 -31.31 11.12
C LEU A 62 -33.97 -32.52 12.04
N ARG A 63 -35.01 -33.34 12.16
CA ARG A 63 -34.99 -34.58 12.95
C ARG A 63 -33.98 -35.58 12.39
N SER A 64 -33.95 -35.77 11.07
CA SER A 64 -32.97 -36.63 10.40
C SER A 64 -31.54 -36.12 10.59
N GLN A 65 -31.30 -34.82 10.37
CA GLN A 65 -29.97 -34.23 10.53
C GLN A 65 -29.48 -34.29 11.98
N CYS A 66 -30.37 -34.07 12.96
CA CYS A 66 -30.05 -34.23 14.39
C CYS A 66 -29.69 -35.68 14.74
N ALA A 67 -30.40 -36.67 14.18
CA ALA A 67 -30.11 -38.08 14.39
C ALA A 67 -28.74 -38.46 13.78
N GLU A 68 -28.47 -38.05 12.54
CA GLU A 68 -27.17 -38.26 11.88
C GLU A 68 -26.01 -37.61 12.64
N TYR A 69 -26.21 -36.36 13.11
CA TYR A 69 -25.25 -35.68 13.97
C TYR A 69 -24.98 -36.44 15.28
N SER A 70 -26.03 -36.96 15.92
CA SER A 70 -25.90 -37.71 17.19
C SER A 70 -25.05 -38.97 17.01
N VAL A 71 -25.28 -39.74 15.93
CA VAL A 71 -24.48 -40.93 15.62
C VAL A 71 -23.02 -40.57 15.41
N LEU A 72 -22.75 -39.53 14.60
CA LEU A 72 -21.38 -39.10 14.31
C LEU A 72 -20.65 -38.58 15.57
N LYS A 73 -21.38 -37.90 16.45
CA LYS A 73 -20.87 -37.47 17.76
C LYS A 73 -20.50 -38.67 18.63
N ASP A 74 -21.34 -39.70 18.68
CA ASP A 74 -21.09 -40.91 19.46
C ASP A 74 -19.88 -41.68 18.93
N ASP A 75 -19.73 -41.78 17.60
CA ASP A 75 -18.57 -42.40 16.95
C ASP A 75 -17.28 -41.66 17.30
N LEU A 76 -17.28 -40.33 17.25
CA LEU A 76 -16.13 -39.50 17.60
C LEU A 76 -15.74 -39.64 19.07
N LEU A 77 -16.72 -39.66 19.98
CA LEU A 77 -16.49 -39.89 21.41
C LEU A 77 -15.97 -41.32 21.67
N SER A 78 -16.46 -42.30 20.93
CA SER A 78 -15.99 -43.69 21.00
C SER A 78 -14.54 -43.82 20.54
N ALA A 79 -14.18 -43.20 19.41
CA ALA A 79 -12.80 -43.12 18.95
C ALA A 79 -11.91 -42.42 19.99
N SER A 80 -12.37 -41.34 20.61
CA SER A 80 -11.60 -40.64 21.65
C SER A 80 -11.27 -41.56 22.84
N ARG A 81 -12.26 -42.30 23.35
CA ARG A 81 -12.06 -43.30 24.43
C ARG A 81 -11.13 -44.44 24.01
N HIS A 82 -11.23 -44.90 22.76
CA HIS A 82 -10.34 -45.92 22.21
C HIS A 82 -8.89 -45.41 22.13
N GLY A 83 -8.68 -44.17 21.66
CA GLY A 83 -7.37 -43.53 21.62
C GLY A 83 -6.73 -43.38 23.01
N GLU A 84 -7.50 -42.96 24.02
CA GLU A 84 -7.02 -42.89 25.41
C GLU A 84 -6.61 -44.26 25.96
N THR A 85 -7.40 -45.29 25.68
CA THR A 85 -7.10 -46.67 26.10
C THR A 85 -5.79 -47.16 25.46
N LEU A 86 -5.61 -46.92 24.16
CA LEU A 86 -4.37 -47.25 23.45
C LEU A 86 -3.17 -46.51 24.04
N LEU A 87 -3.31 -45.21 24.33
CA LEU A 87 -2.25 -44.41 24.93
C LEU A 87 -1.88 -44.90 26.33
N ASN A 88 -2.85 -45.30 27.14
CA ASN A 88 -2.60 -45.87 28.47
C ASN A 88 -1.89 -47.22 28.40
N CYS A 89 -2.13 -48.03 27.36
CA CYS A 89 -1.36 -49.25 27.12
C CYS A 89 0.07 -48.99 26.64
N ILE A 90 0.32 -47.83 26.00
CA ILE A 90 1.66 -47.44 25.50
C ILE A 90 2.52 -46.79 26.59
N LYS A 91 1.92 -46.02 27.51
CA LYS A 91 2.65 -45.34 28.59
C LYS A 91 3.10 -46.33 29.67
N ARG A 92 4.40 -46.36 29.98
CA ARG A 92 5.00 -47.23 31.02
C ARG A 92 4.48 -46.86 32.42
N PRO A 93 4.12 -47.82 33.29
CA PRO A 93 3.92 -47.54 34.71
C PRO A 93 5.28 -47.49 35.42
N GLY A 94 5.86 -46.30 35.61
CA GLY A 94 7.12 -46.16 36.35
C GLY A 94 7.89 -44.84 36.25
N GLU A 95 7.52 -43.90 35.39
CA GLU A 95 8.20 -42.59 35.37
C GLU A 95 7.70 -41.68 36.52
N PRO A 96 8.62 -41.06 37.28
CA PRO A 96 8.27 -40.29 38.47
C PRO A 96 7.37 -39.10 38.12
N ARG A 97 6.44 -38.82 39.04
CA ARG A 97 5.39 -37.79 38.99
C ARG A 97 5.88 -36.34 38.80
N SER A 98 7.18 -36.12 38.57
CA SER A 98 7.75 -34.84 38.12
C SER A 98 7.56 -34.57 36.63
N ALA A 99 7.09 -35.55 35.85
CA ALA A 99 6.67 -35.41 34.45
C ALA A 99 5.19 -35.03 34.29
N ARG A 100 4.57 -34.39 35.30
CA ARG A 100 3.35 -33.59 35.09
C ARG A 100 3.70 -32.26 34.44
N LEU A 101 4.26 -32.32 33.23
CA LEU A 101 3.99 -31.32 32.21
C LEU A 101 2.80 -31.87 31.43
N CYS A 102 1.76 -31.06 31.38
CA CYS A 102 0.35 -31.35 31.13
C CYS A 102 0.04 -32.23 29.89
N PRO A 103 -1.22 -32.70 29.75
CA PRO A 103 -1.72 -33.47 28.59
C PRO A 103 -1.53 -32.84 27.18
N ASP A 104 -0.85 -31.70 27.06
CA ASP A 104 -0.72 -30.83 25.89
C ASP A 104 0.22 -31.34 24.79
N LYS A 105 0.71 -32.57 24.82
CA LYS A 105 1.74 -33.02 23.84
C LYS A 105 1.22 -33.12 22.39
N LEU A 106 -0.05 -33.45 22.18
CA LEU A 106 -0.67 -33.40 20.84
C LEU A 106 -1.16 -31.98 20.48
N ILE A 107 -1.48 -31.17 21.49
CA ILE A 107 -1.86 -29.76 21.34
C ILE A 107 -0.66 -28.95 20.89
N ASN A 108 0.56 -29.22 21.39
CA ASN A 108 1.79 -28.50 21.02
C ASN A 108 2.24 -28.79 19.59
N VAL A 109 2.20 -30.05 19.14
CA VAL A 109 2.63 -30.42 17.77
C VAL A 109 1.70 -29.78 16.72
N THR A 110 0.38 -29.89 16.93
CA THR A 110 -0.64 -29.28 16.07
C THR A 110 -0.64 -27.75 16.18
N ALA A 111 -0.43 -27.18 17.36
CA ALA A 111 -0.32 -25.73 17.54
C ALA A 111 0.89 -25.15 16.80
N VAL A 112 2.05 -25.82 16.88
CA VAL A 112 3.24 -25.43 16.12
C VAL A 112 2.98 -25.52 14.62
N GLU A 113 2.33 -26.58 14.13
CA GLU A 113 1.99 -26.71 12.70
C GLU A 113 1.00 -25.63 12.22
N ARG A 114 -0.01 -25.33 13.03
CA ARG A 114 -0.95 -24.23 12.76
C ARG A 114 -0.25 -22.89 12.73
N LEU A 115 0.68 -22.65 13.66
CA LEU A 115 1.46 -21.41 13.70
C LEU A 115 2.37 -21.29 12.48
N LEU A 116 3.07 -22.36 12.10
CA LEU A 116 3.90 -22.38 10.89
C LEU A 116 3.07 -22.07 9.63
N THR A 117 1.88 -22.67 9.52
CA THR A 117 0.94 -22.38 8.42
C THR A 117 0.50 -20.92 8.46
N CYS A 118 0.23 -20.36 9.63
CA CYS A 118 -0.15 -18.96 9.80
C CYS A 118 0.97 -18.01 9.36
N LEU A 119 2.21 -18.27 9.77
CA LEU A 119 3.38 -17.49 9.36
C LEU A 119 3.64 -17.58 7.85
N GLU A 120 3.42 -18.74 7.25
CA GLU A 120 3.52 -18.90 5.79
C GLU A 120 2.48 -18.06 5.05
N VAL A 121 1.24 -18.03 5.55
CA VAL A 121 0.18 -17.16 5.01
C VAL A 121 0.58 -15.68 5.15
N SER A 122 1.09 -15.27 6.31
CA SER A 122 1.55 -13.89 6.53
C SER A 122 2.72 -13.52 5.60
N LEU A 123 3.68 -14.43 5.39
CA LEU A 123 4.75 -14.24 4.42
C LEU A 123 4.24 -14.11 3.00
N LYS A 124 3.24 -14.89 2.62
CA LYS A 124 2.60 -14.81 1.29
C LYS A 124 1.86 -13.49 1.10
N GLN A 125 1.14 -13.01 2.12
CA GLN A 125 0.47 -11.71 2.10
C GLN A 125 1.50 -10.58 1.94
N LEU A 126 2.56 -10.59 2.75
CA LEU A 126 3.66 -9.64 2.65
C LEU A 126 4.38 -9.68 1.30
N SER A 127 4.44 -10.86 0.67
CA SER A 127 4.96 -11.02 -0.69
C SER A 127 4.11 -10.33 -1.75
N GLY A 128 2.79 -10.22 -1.51
CA GLY A 128 1.85 -9.52 -2.38
C GLY A 128 1.85 -8.00 -2.22
N MET A 129 2.46 -7.47 -1.16
CA MET A 129 2.59 -6.03 -0.91
C MET A 129 3.68 -5.40 -1.79
N SER A 130 3.50 -5.39 -3.10
CA SER A 130 4.51 -4.94 -4.08
C SER A 130 4.33 -3.50 -4.57
N GLU A 131 3.20 -2.86 -4.27
CA GLU A 131 2.88 -1.52 -4.77
C GLU A 131 3.80 -0.44 -4.18
N ILE A 132 4.22 0.56 -4.97
CA ILE A 132 5.22 1.55 -4.54
C ILE A 132 4.61 2.94 -4.26
N GLY A 133 3.39 3.22 -4.74
CA GLY A 133 2.73 4.52 -4.59
C GLY A 133 3.26 5.60 -5.54
N ASP A 134 2.37 6.49 -5.99
CA ASP A 134 2.63 7.53 -7.01
C ASP A 134 2.51 8.97 -6.48
N SER A 135 2.19 9.13 -5.19
CA SER A 135 2.12 10.41 -4.48
C SER A 135 2.52 10.23 -3.02
N VAL A 136 2.91 11.29 -2.32
CA VAL A 136 3.32 11.19 -0.90
C VAL A 136 2.20 10.57 -0.05
N VAL A 137 0.96 11.00 -0.26
CA VAL A 137 -0.22 10.48 0.48
C VAL A 137 -0.42 8.99 0.24
N HIS A 138 -0.28 8.52 -1.00
CA HIS A 138 -0.44 7.11 -1.32
C HIS A 138 0.69 6.28 -0.69
N VAL A 139 1.94 6.74 -0.75
CA VAL A 139 3.06 6.06 -0.09
C VAL A 139 2.88 6.01 1.42
N ASP A 140 2.40 7.10 2.04
CA ASP A 140 2.12 7.14 3.48
C ASP A 140 1.02 6.15 3.88
N GLN A 141 -0.01 5.94 3.04
CA GLN A 141 -1.01 4.89 3.25
C GLN A 141 -0.42 3.48 3.19
N LEU A 142 0.45 3.21 2.20
CA LEU A 142 1.14 1.92 2.07
C LEU A 142 2.12 1.67 3.23
N LEU A 143 2.75 2.73 3.75
CA LEU A 143 3.60 2.66 4.95
C LEU A 143 2.77 2.29 6.18
N ALA A 144 1.63 2.94 6.38
CA ALA A 144 0.71 2.62 7.46
C ALA A 144 0.21 1.18 7.36
N GLU A 145 -0.20 0.72 6.16
CA GLU A 145 -0.63 -0.66 5.94
C GLU A 145 0.47 -1.67 6.28
N ALA A 146 1.72 -1.44 5.86
CA ALA A 146 2.85 -2.31 6.19
C ALA A 146 3.15 -2.31 7.71
N GLN A 147 3.05 -1.17 8.38
CA GLN A 147 3.26 -1.07 9.83
C GLN A 147 2.15 -1.75 10.61
N ASP A 148 0.89 -1.56 10.22
CA ASP A 148 -0.26 -2.21 10.82
C ASP A 148 -0.18 -3.73 10.63
N PHE A 149 0.25 -4.19 9.45
CA PHE A 149 0.49 -5.61 9.21
C PHE A 149 1.61 -6.17 10.09
N HIS A 150 2.71 -5.42 10.27
CA HIS A 150 3.79 -5.79 11.18
C HIS A 150 3.27 -5.97 12.62
N VAL A 151 2.49 -5.01 13.12
CA VAL A 151 1.88 -5.07 14.46
C VAL A 151 0.90 -6.24 14.57
N LEU A 152 0.04 -6.44 13.58
CA LEU A 152 -0.94 -7.54 13.55
C LEU A 152 -0.29 -8.93 13.65
N THR A 153 0.90 -9.08 13.06
CA THR A 153 1.66 -10.34 13.07
C THR A 153 2.56 -10.55 14.29
N ALA A 154 2.74 -9.52 15.14
CA ALA A 154 3.70 -9.54 16.24
C ALA A 154 3.45 -10.68 17.23
N ASP A 155 2.19 -10.89 17.64
CA ASP A 155 1.82 -11.96 18.58
C ASP A 155 2.20 -13.36 18.05
N GLN A 156 2.07 -13.58 16.74
CA GLN A 156 2.42 -14.88 16.12
C GLN A 156 3.93 -15.09 16.11
N LEU A 157 4.71 -14.03 15.88
CA LEU A 157 6.17 -14.06 15.91
C LEU A 157 6.70 -14.28 17.33
N GLU A 158 6.10 -13.62 18.33
CA GLU A 158 6.42 -13.83 19.74
C GLU A 158 6.10 -15.28 20.14
N LYS A 159 4.93 -15.79 19.75
CA LYS A 159 4.57 -17.19 20.00
C LYS A 159 5.53 -18.18 19.35
N ALA A 160 6.01 -17.88 18.14
CA ALA A 160 6.97 -18.70 17.43
C ALA A 160 8.29 -18.77 18.20
N GLU A 161 8.73 -17.64 18.75
CA GLU A 161 9.94 -17.56 19.56
C GLU A 161 9.81 -18.29 20.90
N GLU A 162 8.68 -18.14 21.60
CA GLU A 162 8.41 -18.90 22.82
C GLU A 162 8.49 -20.42 22.57
N LEU A 163 7.83 -20.91 21.51
CA LEU A 163 7.81 -22.32 21.16
C LEU A 163 9.20 -22.82 20.73
N ARG A 164 9.98 -21.97 20.05
CA ARG A 164 11.37 -22.26 19.72
C ARG A 164 12.23 -22.42 20.99
N ILE A 165 12.08 -21.53 21.98
CA ILE A 165 12.81 -21.60 23.26
C ILE A 165 12.46 -22.89 24.00
N ILE A 166 11.17 -23.19 24.15
CA ILE A 166 10.70 -24.43 24.79
C ILE A 166 11.24 -25.66 24.07
N GLY A 167 11.17 -25.68 22.73
CA GLY A 167 11.69 -26.78 21.93
C GLY A 167 13.20 -26.98 22.10
N THR A 168 13.96 -25.88 22.20
CA THR A 168 15.41 -25.93 22.45
C THR A 168 15.72 -26.54 23.82
N GLN A 169 15.00 -26.15 24.87
CA GLN A 169 15.16 -26.73 26.22
C GLN A 169 14.83 -28.23 26.25
N LEU A 170 13.82 -28.67 25.49
CA LEU A 170 13.49 -30.09 25.36
C LEU A 170 14.58 -30.89 24.63
N ILE A 171 15.24 -30.27 23.64
CA ILE A 171 16.36 -30.88 22.93
C ILE A 171 17.57 -31.01 23.87
N GLU A 172 17.91 -29.94 24.60
CA GLU A 172 19.01 -29.91 25.57
C GLU A 172 18.84 -30.94 26.70
N SER A 173 17.61 -31.17 27.13
CA SER A 173 17.26 -32.19 28.14
C SER A 173 17.16 -33.62 27.60
N GLN A 174 17.56 -33.86 26.34
CA GLN A 174 17.53 -35.17 25.67
C GLN A 174 16.13 -35.81 25.68
N HIS A 175 15.08 -35.01 25.44
CA HIS A 175 13.72 -35.52 25.37
C HIS A 175 13.56 -36.61 24.30
N TYR A 176 12.72 -37.62 24.53
CA TYR A 176 12.57 -38.78 23.64
C TYR A 176 12.12 -38.47 22.19
N ALA A 177 11.72 -37.23 21.91
CA ALA A 177 11.18 -36.78 20.62
C ALA A 177 12.05 -35.71 19.94
N VAL A 178 13.34 -35.64 20.26
CA VAL A 178 14.30 -34.68 19.66
C VAL A 178 14.18 -34.65 18.13
N ASP A 179 14.15 -35.80 17.47
CA ASP A 179 14.09 -35.92 16.01
C ASP A 179 12.84 -35.27 15.40
N SER A 180 11.74 -35.20 16.15
CA SER A 180 10.50 -34.53 15.71
C SER A 180 10.46 -33.04 16.07
N ILE A 181 11.12 -32.64 17.17
CA ILE A 181 11.11 -31.27 17.69
C ILE A 181 12.09 -30.39 16.91
N GLN A 182 13.31 -30.88 16.69
CA GLN A 182 14.39 -30.16 16.04
C GLN A 182 14.01 -29.54 14.69
N PRO A 183 13.41 -30.28 13.72
CA PRO A 183 13.03 -29.68 12.44
C PRO A 183 12.01 -28.55 12.58
N LYS A 184 11.09 -28.64 13.55
CA LYS A 184 10.08 -27.58 13.79
C LYS A 184 10.71 -26.32 14.37
N CYS A 185 11.67 -26.45 15.28
CA CYS A 185 12.41 -25.29 15.81
C CYS A 185 13.21 -24.58 14.71
N VAL A 186 13.88 -25.33 13.82
CA VAL A 186 14.60 -24.77 12.68
C VAL A 186 13.66 -23.99 11.77
N GLU A 187 12.48 -24.57 11.49
CA GLU A 187 11.51 -23.93 10.60
C GLU A 187 10.87 -22.68 11.20
N LEU A 188 10.59 -22.66 12.52
CA LEU A 188 10.11 -21.46 13.21
C LEU A 188 11.10 -20.30 13.09
N VAL A 189 12.41 -20.58 13.27
CA VAL A 189 13.47 -19.58 13.07
C VAL A 189 13.47 -19.08 11.64
N ARG A 190 13.46 -20.00 10.67
CA ARG A 190 13.48 -19.65 9.24
C ARG A 190 12.31 -18.75 8.84
N MET A 191 11.10 -19.08 9.29
CA MET A 191 9.88 -18.30 8.99
C MET A 191 9.91 -16.93 9.64
N ARG A 192 10.32 -16.84 10.91
CA ARG A 192 10.45 -15.57 11.65
C ARG A 192 11.46 -14.64 10.97
N ASP A 193 12.65 -15.15 10.65
CA ASP A 193 13.72 -14.34 10.05
C ASP A 193 13.33 -13.90 8.64
N ALA A 194 12.75 -14.80 7.84
CA ALA A 194 12.24 -14.44 6.53
C ALA A 194 11.17 -13.33 6.60
N PHE A 195 10.29 -13.38 7.61
CA PHE A 195 9.28 -12.35 7.82
C PHE A 195 9.92 -11.02 8.19
N HIS A 196 10.79 -11.02 9.19
CA HIS A 196 11.48 -9.83 9.68
C HIS A 196 12.29 -9.14 8.57
N ASP A 197 13.07 -9.91 7.81
CA ASP A 197 13.85 -9.37 6.70
C ASP A 197 12.96 -8.76 5.62
N ARG A 198 11.80 -9.39 5.35
CA ARG A 198 10.92 -8.96 4.27
C ARG A 198 10.11 -7.73 4.64
N ILE A 199 9.63 -7.64 5.89
CA ILE A 199 8.88 -6.46 6.35
C ILE A 199 9.81 -5.25 6.47
N THR A 200 11.03 -5.46 6.95
CA THR A 200 12.07 -4.41 7.02
C THR A 200 12.39 -3.89 5.62
N ARG A 201 12.67 -4.79 4.67
CA ARG A 201 12.91 -4.39 3.26
C ARG A 201 11.72 -3.64 2.65
N ARG A 202 10.49 -4.07 2.94
CA ARG A 202 9.27 -3.40 2.46
C ARG A 202 9.18 -1.96 2.98
N LEU A 203 9.40 -1.76 4.28
CA LEU A 203 9.40 -0.44 4.90
C LEU A 203 10.53 0.44 4.37
N GLU A 204 11.74 -0.08 4.23
CA GLU A 204 12.87 0.67 3.67
C GLU A 204 12.59 1.14 2.23
N THR A 205 12.06 0.24 1.40
CA THR A 205 11.64 0.54 0.02
C THR A 205 10.63 1.68 0.01
N LEU A 206 9.55 1.57 0.79
CA LEU A 206 8.50 2.60 0.84
C LEU A 206 9.02 3.95 1.36
N HIS A 207 9.90 3.98 2.36
CA HIS A 207 10.50 5.23 2.83
C HIS A 207 11.34 5.92 1.74
N LYS A 208 12.12 5.15 0.97
CA LYS A 208 12.85 5.71 -0.19
C LYS A 208 11.88 6.27 -1.24
N CYS A 209 10.80 5.56 -1.54
CA CYS A 209 9.78 6.02 -2.47
C CYS A 209 9.11 7.31 -1.99
N ARG A 210 8.82 7.41 -0.69
CA ARG A 210 8.24 8.61 -0.08
C ARG A 210 9.16 9.82 -0.25
N ASP A 211 10.45 9.67 0.07
CA ASP A 211 11.43 10.76 -0.10
C ASP A 211 11.54 11.21 -1.56
N LEU A 212 11.52 10.25 -2.51
CA LEU A 212 11.49 10.57 -3.93
C LEU A 212 10.24 11.37 -4.33
N GLN A 213 9.05 10.93 -3.93
CA GLN A 213 7.80 11.63 -4.23
C GLN A 213 7.76 13.03 -3.60
N GLU A 214 8.23 13.17 -2.37
CA GLU A 214 8.29 14.47 -1.69
C GLU A 214 9.23 15.45 -2.41
N ARG A 215 10.38 14.97 -2.90
CA ARG A 215 11.31 15.77 -3.71
C ARG A 215 10.67 16.21 -5.03
N ILE A 216 9.93 15.32 -5.69
CA ILE A 216 9.19 15.61 -6.92
C ILE A 216 8.12 16.68 -6.67
N GLU A 217 7.29 16.53 -5.64
CA GLU A 217 6.23 17.49 -5.28
C GLU A 217 6.81 18.87 -4.94
N ARG A 218 7.86 18.93 -4.12
CA ARG A 218 8.56 20.18 -3.78
C ARG A 218 9.09 20.90 -5.02
N ALA A 219 9.68 20.16 -5.95
CA ALA A 219 10.21 20.72 -7.19
C ALA A 219 9.11 21.22 -8.13
N ASN A 220 8.00 20.48 -8.26
CA ASN A 220 6.84 20.91 -9.02
C ASN A 220 6.21 22.18 -8.44
N LYS A 221 6.13 22.27 -7.11
CA LYS A 221 5.67 23.47 -6.41
C LYS A 221 6.56 24.67 -6.73
N TRP A 222 7.88 24.52 -6.61
CA TRP A 222 8.84 25.58 -6.96
C TRP A 222 8.68 26.03 -8.43
N CYS A 223 8.55 25.08 -9.37
CA CYS A 223 8.34 25.41 -10.78
C CYS A 223 7.05 26.22 -11.01
N THR A 224 5.99 25.92 -10.25
CA THR A 224 4.70 26.60 -10.35
C THR A 224 4.81 28.03 -9.82
N GLU A 225 5.39 28.19 -8.63
CA GLU A 225 5.66 29.50 -8.03
C GLU A 225 6.56 30.38 -8.93
N GLY A 226 7.56 29.80 -9.59
CA GLY A 226 8.43 30.53 -10.51
C GLY A 226 7.71 31.03 -11.76
N VAL A 227 6.81 30.22 -12.34
CA VAL A 227 5.97 30.66 -13.46
C VAL A 227 4.98 31.74 -13.03
N GLU A 228 4.36 31.60 -11.85
CA GLU A 228 3.45 32.60 -11.30
C GLU A 228 4.15 33.93 -11.01
N LEU A 229 5.36 33.90 -10.44
CA LEU A 229 6.20 35.08 -10.23
C LEU A 229 6.56 35.76 -11.54
N LEU A 230 6.97 35.00 -12.56
CA LEU A 230 7.26 35.56 -13.88
C LEU A 230 6.03 36.18 -14.55
N ALA A 231 4.85 35.58 -14.36
CA ALA A 231 3.60 36.09 -14.89
C ALA A 231 3.11 37.35 -14.17
N SER A 232 3.39 37.51 -12.87
CA SER A 232 3.01 38.69 -12.10
C SER A 232 3.82 39.93 -12.46
N GLN A 233 5.04 39.76 -12.98
CA GLN A 233 5.94 40.84 -13.41
C GLN A 233 5.57 41.44 -14.78
N GLN A 234 4.50 42.23 -14.83
CA GLN A 234 4.10 42.96 -16.04
C GLN A 234 5.18 43.96 -16.50
N ILE A 235 5.51 43.94 -17.80
CA ILE A 235 6.55 44.80 -18.42
C ILE A 235 6.25 46.30 -18.23
N GLU A 236 4.97 46.67 -18.18
CA GLU A 236 4.51 48.06 -18.10
C GLU A 236 4.82 48.72 -16.74
N ARG A 237 4.84 47.96 -15.65
CA ARG A 237 5.09 48.48 -14.29
C ARG A 237 6.57 48.65 -13.97
N CYS A 238 7.45 47.91 -14.63
CA CYS A 238 8.90 47.98 -14.43
C CYS A 238 9.60 49.06 -15.28
N GLN A 239 8.87 50.05 -15.80
CA GLN A 239 9.48 51.16 -16.56
C GLN A 239 10.20 52.16 -15.67
N ALA A 240 9.81 52.26 -14.39
CA ALA A 240 10.54 53.02 -13.39
C ALA A 240 11.60 52.13 -12.70
N PRO A 241 12.80 52.67 -12.43
CA PRO A 241 13.95 51.89 -11.98
C PRO A 241 13.71 51.20 -10.63
N GLU A 242 12.99 51.84 -9.71
CA GLU A 242 12.62 51.30 -8.40
C GLU A 242 11.81 49.99 -8.50
N PHE A 243 10.84 49.93 -9.41
CA PHE A 243 10.04 48.70 -9.62
C PHE A 243 10.83 47.62 -10.36
N ALA A 244 11.83 47.99 -11.16
CA ALA A 244 12.72 47.04 -11.80
C ALA A 244 13.71 46.42 -10.79
N GLU A 245 14.20 47.21 -9.83
CA GLU A 245 15.04 46.75 -8.73
C GLU A 245 14.29 45.82 -7.78
N GLU A 246 13.05 46.14 -7.42
CA GLU A 246 12.25 45.26 -6.56
C GLU A 246 11.92 43.93 -7.25
N ALA A 247 11.53 43.95 -8.54
CA ALA A 247 11.30 42.74 -9.32
C ALA A 247 12.57 41.88 -9.50
N LEU A 248 13.76 42.51 -9.51
CA LEU A 248 15.03 41.80 -9.48
C LEU A 248 15.28 41.12 -8.15
N ARG A 249 15.04 41.85 -7.04
CA ARG A 249 15.19 41.34 -5.68
C ARG A 249 14.29 40.11 -5.46
N GLU A 250 13.03 40.16 -5.87
CA GLU A 250 12.10 39.03 -5.80
C GLU A 250 12.60 37.81 -6.59
N LEU A 251 13.14 38.02 -7.80
CA LEU A 251 13.70 36.92 -8.62
C LEU A 251 14.99 36.34 -8.03
N ASP A 252 15.86 37.18 -7.45
CA ASP A 252 17.06 36.72 -6.77
C ASP A 252 16.70 35.92 -5.51
N GLU A 253 15.71 36.38 -4.73
CA GLU A 253 15.18 35.67 -3.55
C GLU A 253 14.54 34.33 -3.94
N PHE A 254 13.73 34.29 -5.01
CA PHE A 254 13.13 33.07 -5.52
C PHE A 254 14.17 32.06 -6.06
N MET A 255 15.18 32.54 -6.80
CA MET A 255 16.26 31.67 -7.30
C MET A 255 17.21 31.20 -6.17
N ALA A 256 17.27 31.94 -5.05
CA ALA A 256 17.98 31.51 -3.86
C ALA A 256 17.17 30.52 -3.02
N SER A 257 15.83 30.55 -3.09
CA SER A 257 14.96 29.60 -2.38
C SER A 257 14.97 28.20 -3.02
N SER A 258 15.39 28.09 -4.29
CA SER A 258 15.65 26.81 -4.91
C SER A 258 16.90 26.14 -4.36
N ASP A 259 16.68 25.24 -3.41
CA ASP A 259 17.63 24.19 -3.05
C ASP A 259 17.65 23.13 -4.19
N HIS A 260 18.19 23.48 -5.37
CA HIS A 260 18.30 22.57 -6.53
C HIS A 260 19.06 21.26 -6.20
N SER A 261 19.79 21.26 -5.09
CA SER A 261 20.47 20.14 -4.45
C SER A 261 19.54 19.02 -3.97
N ARG A 262 18.22 19.24 -3.82
CA ARG A 262 17.33 18.24 -3.17
C ARG A 262 16.76 17.16 -4.08
N LEU A 263 16.52 17.42 -5.36
CA LEU A 263 16.33 16.32 -6.31
C LEU A 263 17.67 15.60 -6.54
N GLY A 264 18.80 16.27 -6.32
CA GLY A 264 20.13 15.73 -6.58
C GLY A 264 20.47 15.80 -8.08
N SER A 265 21.75 15.70 -8.40
CA SER A 265 22.16 15.50 -9.79
C SER A 265 21.57 14.20 -10.35
N SER A 266 21.47 14.08 -11.68
CA SER A 266 21.02 12.82 -12.32
C SER A 266 21.81 11.58 -11.84
N ARG A 267 23.05 11.76 -11.36
CA ARG A 267 23.88 10.71 -10.78
C ARG A 267 23.45 10.35 -9.35
N GLU A 268 23.15 11.33 -8.50
CA GLU A 268 22.70 11.10 -7.13
C GLU A 268 21.32 10.44 -7.08
N LEU A 269 20.39 10.85 -7.96
CA LEU A 269 19.09 10.19 -8.11
C LEU A 269 19.22 8.72 -8.48
N LYS A 270 20.13 8.40 -9.41
CA LYS A 270 20.42 7.02 -9.80
C LYS A 270 20.99 6.23 -8.63
N THR A 271 21.96 6.77 -7.90
CA THR A 271 22.58 6.04 -6.78
C THR A 271 21.61 5.85 -5.61
N MET A 272 20.76 6.82 -5.30
CA MET A 272 19.89 6.78 -4.12
C MET A 272 18.61 5.96 -4.32
N PHE A 273 18.08 5.94 -5.55
CA PHE A 273 16.76 5.38 -5.84
C PHE A 273 16.81 4.27 -6.90
N GLU A 274 17.98 3.68 -7.17
CA GLU A 274 18.16 2.64 -8.20
C GLU A 274 17.19 1.47 -8.01
N ASP A 275 16.97 1.08 -6.75
CA ASP A 275 16.20 -0.09 -6.35
C ASP A 275 14.68 0.18 -6.26
N VAL A 276 14.26 1.44 -6.38
CA VAL A 276 12.86 1.88 -6.21
C VAL A 276 12.30 2.66 -7.40
N ILE A 277 13.15 3.07 -8.34
CA ILE A 277 12.70 3.74 -9.55
C ILE A 277 11.95 2.76 -10.46
N THR A 278 10.66 3.04 -10.66
CA THR A 278 9.84 2.41 -11.70
C THR A 278 9.96 3.18 -13.03
N PRO A 279 9.60 2.59 -14.18
CA PRO A 279 9.57 3.30 -15.46
C PRO A 279 8.72 4.58 -15.43
N GLU A 280 7.59 4.54 -14.72
CA GLU A 280 6.65 5.65 -14.59
C GLU A 280 7.28 6.79 -13.78
N THR A 281 7.81 6.49 -12.59
CA THR A 281 8.46 7.48 -11.72
C THR A 281 9.72 8.05 -12.38
N LYS A 282 10.45 7.25 -13.16
CA LYS A 282 11.59 7.74 -13.95
C LYS A 282 11.19 8.81 -14.96
N GLY A 283 10.09 8.59 -15.68
CA GLY A 283 9.55 9.57 -16.62
C GLY A 283 9.14 10.86 -15.92
N LEU A 284 8.48 10.75 -14.77
CA LEU A 284 8.09 11.90 -13.95
C LEU A 284 9.30 12.71 -13.49
N VAL A 285 10.33 12.05 -12.95
CA VAL A 285 11.58 12.70 -12.51
C VAL A 285 12.24 13.47 -13.66
N GLN A 286 12.36 12.87 -14.85
CA GLN A 286 12.93 13.54 -16.01
C GLN A 286 12.14 14.77 -16.43
N GLN A 287 10.80 14.68 -16.39
CA GLN A 287 9.92 15.78 -16.74
C GLN A 287 10.05 16.96 -15.75
N VAL A 288 10.18 16.67 -14.45
CA VAL A 288 10.38 17.69 -13.41
C VAL A 288 11.74 18.35 -13.52
N LEU A 289 12.80 17.57 -13.72
CA LEU A 289 14.15 18.12 -13.95
C LEU A 289 14.17 19.07 -15.15
N LYS A 290 13.51 18.69 -16.26
CA LYS A 290 13.42 19.56 -17.43
C LYS A 290 12.66 20.84 -17.13
N ARG A 291 11.57 20.75 -16.37
CA ARG A 291 10.76 21.91 -15.98
C ARG A 291 11.54 22.89 -15.09
N ILE A 292 12.40 22.37 -14.20
CA ILE A 292 13.29 23.20 -13.38
C ILE A 292 14.22 24.01 -14.29
N GLU A 293 14.91 23.36 -15.24
CA GLU A 293 15.82 24.03 -16.18
C GLU A 293 15.11 25.15 -16.97
N ASP A 294 13.90 24.88 -17.44
CA ASP A 294 13.13 25.85 -18.23
C ASP A 294 12.73 27.07 -17.38
N VAL A 295 12.29 26.86 -16.12
CA VAL A 295 11.97 27.96 -15.19
C VAL A 295 13.20 28.77 -14.83
N GLN A 296 14.32 28.13 -14.51
CA GLN A 296 15.61 28.81 -14.27
C GLN A 296 16.00 29.70 -15.45
N MET A 297 15.90 29.17 -16.68
CA MET A 297 16.22 29.92 -17.89
C MET A 297 15.31 31.13 -18.08
N MET A 298 14.01 30.99 -17.82
CA MET A 298 13.06 32.09 -17.90
C MET A 298 13.37 33.18 -16.86
N CYS A 299 13.66 32.79 -15.61
CA CYS A 299 14.08 33.69 -14.54
C CYS A 299 15.36 34.46 -14.91
N GLU A 300 16.40 33.79 -15.40
CA GLU A 300 17.66 34.44 -15.79
C GLU A 300 17.50 35.40 -16.98
N LYS A 301 16.66 35.03 -17.96
CA LYS A 301 16.32 35.94 -19.08
C LYS A 301 15.57 37.18 -18.58
N ARG A 302 14.66 37.01 -17.63
CA ARG A 302 13.91 38.12 -17.02
C ARG A 302 14.84 39.04 -16.21
N LYS A 303 15.70 38.47 -15.36
CA LYS A 303 16.73 39.20 -14.60
C LYS A 303 17.63 40.03 -15.53
N SER A 304 18.13 39.42 -16.60
CA SER A 304 18.95 40.11 -17.60
C SER A 304 18.24 41.30 -18.25
N SER A 305 16.91 41.21 -18.41
CA SER A 305 16.10 42.29 -18.99
C SER A 305 15.83 43.40 -17.98
N LEU A 306 15.52 43.06 -16.74
CA LEU A 306 15.28 44.02 -15.66
C LEU A 306 16.54 44.81 -15.28
N LYS A 307 17.72 44.16 -15.25
CA LYS A 307 19.01 44.85 -15.00
C LYS A 307 19.23 46.01 -15.99
N LYS A 308 18.90 45.80 -17.27
CA LYS A 308 19.00 46.85 -18.31
C LYS A 308 18.01 47.99 -18.09
N LEU A 309 16.82 47.71 -17.55
CA LEU A 309 15.78 48.70 -17.24
C LEU A 309 16.16 49.53 -16.00
N ALA A 310 16.64 48.90 -14.94
CA ALA A 310 17.09 49.57 -13.72
C ALA A 310 18.24 50.57 -14.00
N THR A 311 19.15 50.24 -14.92
CA THR A 311 20.28 51.11 -15.29
C THR A 311 19.96 52.21 -16.31
N ARG A 312 18.72 52.33 -16.80
CA ARG A 312 18.36 53.39 -17.75
C ARG A 312 18.35 54.75 -17.05
N LEU A 313 19.35 55.58 -17.31
CA LEU A 313 19.31 57.01 -16.99
C LEU A 313 18.11 57.67 -17.71
N PRO A 314 17.40 58.63 -17.08
CA PRO A 314 16.39 59.42 -17.76
C PRO A 314 17.04 60.06 -18.99
N ARG A 315 16.45 59.89 -20.18
CA ARG A 315 16.92 60.62 -21.35
C ARG A 315 16.87 62.12 -21.02
N PRO A 316 17.94 62.90 -21.29
CA PRO A 316 17.86 64.34 -21.18
C PRO A 316 16.72 64.81 -22.07
N VAL A 317 15.67 65.35 -21.47
CA VAL A 317 14.57 65.95 -22.21
C VAL A 317 15.15 67.21 -22.84
N HIS A 318 15.46 67.15 -24.15
CA HIS A 318 15.73 68.37 -24.90
C HIS A 318 14.44 69.18 -24.84
N ALA A 319 14.45 70.27 -24.08
CA ALA A 319 13.35 71.22 -24.04
C ALA A 319 13.17 71.77 -25.46
N VAL A 320 12.12 71.31 -26.14
CA VAL A 320 11.72 71.88 -27.43
C VAL A 320 11.14 73.25 -27.10
N THR A 321 11.84 74.30 -27.51
CA THR A 321 11.34 75.68 -27.45
C THR A 321 9.95 75.74 -28.12
N PRO A 322 8.89 76.20 -27.43
CA PRO A 322 7.61 76.41 -28.08
C PRO A 322 7.77 77.48 -29.15
N GLU A 323 7.32 77.16 -30.36
CA GLU A 323 7.30 78.07 -31.49
C GLU A 323 6.44 79.30 -31.13
N PRO A 324 6.95 80.54 -31.31
CA PRO A 324 6.21 81.74 -30.94
C PRO A 324 4.94 81.86 -31.78
N ALA A 325 3.82 82.11 -31.09
CA ALA A 325 2.51 82.29 -31.69
C ALA A 325 2.54 83.39 -32.77
N VAL A 326 2.21 83.01 -34.01
CA VAL A 326 2.06 83.92 -35.14
C VAL A 326 0.78 84.76 -34.94
N PRO A 327 0.85 86.11 -34.99
CA PRO A 327 -0.33 86.97 -34.89
C PRO A 327 -1.30 86.78 -36.06
N LEU A 328 -2.59 86.83 -35.75
CA LEU A 328 -3.71 86.75 -36.69
C LEU A 328 -3.65 87.87 -37.76
N TYR A 329 -3.79 87.48 -39.03
CA TYR A 329 -4.25 88.35 -40.11
C TYR A 329 -5.21 87.57 -41.03
N TYR A 330 -6.46 88.05 -41.14
CA TYR A 330 -7.34 87.77 -42.27
C TYR A 330 -7.03 88.80 -43.38
N PRO A 331 -7.10 88.43 -44.67
CA PRO A 331 -8.30 88.79 -45.43
C PRO A 331 -8.74 87.81 -46.54
N GLN A 332 -9.96 88.06 -47.01
CA GLN A 332 -10.78 87.40 -48.02
C GLN A 332 -10.16 87.28 -49.43
N GLY A 333 -10.60 86.24 -50.17
CA GLY A 333 -11.18 86.44 -51.52
C GLY A 333 -10.59 85.67 -52.70
N GLN A 334 -11.39 84.71 -53.21
CA GLN A 334 -11.60 84.36 -54.65
C GLN A 334 -10.42 83.77 -55.46
N THR A 335 -10.53 82.91 -56.50
CA THR A 335 -11.56 82.11 -57.21
C THR A 335 -10.81 81.23 -58.23
N SER A 336 -11.39 80.07 -58.59
CA SER A 336 -11.18 79.31 -59.85
C SER A 336 -9.80 78.62 -60.04
N SER A 337 -9.61 77.49 -60.73
CA SER A 337 -10.45 76.64 -61.58
C SER A 337 -9.77 75.26 -61.74
N HIS A 338 -10.57 74.20 -61.77
CA HIS A 338 -10.27 72.88 -62.36
C HIS A 338 -10.20 73.00 -63.90
N PRO A 339 -9.69 72.02 -64.72
CA PRO A 339 -9.99 70.59 -64.54
C PRO A 339 -9.07 69.48 -65.16
N HIS A 340 -9.46 68.23 -64.87
CA HIS A 340 -9.26 66.96 -65.60
C HIS A 340 -7.83 66.33 -65.59
N SER A 341 -7.60 65.02 -65.42
CA SER A 341 -8.41 63.80 -65.56
C SER A 341 -7.71 62.57 -64.92
N HIS A 342 -8.47 61.69 -64.26
CA HIS A 342 -8.14 60.27 -63.97
C HIS A 342 -8.22 59.41 -65.27
N PRO A 343 -7.92 58.08 -65.31
CA PRO A 343 -7.63 57.09 -64.25
C PRO A 343 -6.31 56.31 -64.56
N ALA A 344 -5.79 55.28 -63.87
CA ALA A 344 -6.33 54.25 -63.00
C ALA A 344 -5.21 53.67 -62.11
N SER A 345 -5.57 53.23 -60.91
CA SER A 345 -4.80 52.41 -59.96
C SER A 345 -4.75 50.93 -60.46
N PRO A 346 -4.05 49.93 -59.82
CA PRO A 346 -3.73 49.92 -58.39
C PRO A 346 -2.52 49.09 -57.86
N LEU A 347 -2.36 49.18 -56.52
CA LEU A 347 -1.72 48.24 -55.57
C LEU A 347 -0.18 48.29 -55.45
N HIS A 348 0.45 48.30 -54.27
CA HIS A 348 0.04 48.53 -52.87
C HIS A 348 1.36 48.64 -52.08
N ALA A 349 1.49 49.67 -51.24
CA ALA A 349 2.52 49.76 -50.21
C ALA A 349 1.85 49.65 -48.83
N ASP A 350 2.67 49.19 -47.89
CA ASP A 350 2.58 49.34 -46.44
C ASP A 350 1.56 48.54 -45.59
N LEU A 351 2.15 47.97 -44.53
CA LEU A 351 1.62 47.67 -43.19
C LEU A 351 0.69 48.78 -42.63
N PRO A 352 0.14 48.69 -41.39
CA PRO A 352 -0.01 47.58 -40.43
C PRO A 352 -1.47 47.48 -39.90
N LYS A 353 -1.74 46.53 -38.98
CA LYS A 353 -2.44 46.72 -37.68
C LYS A 353 -3.04 45.40 -37.16
N SER A 354 -2.65 45.00 -35.94
CA SER A 354 -3.56 44.28 -35.03
C SER A 354 -4.65 45.27 -34.55
N PRO A 355 -5.81 44.88 -33.97
CA PRO A 355 -5.95 43.84 -32.94
C PRO A 355 -7.29 43.05 -32.97
N LYS A 356 -7.44 42.04 -32.10
CA LYS A 356 -8.63 41.83 -31.22
C LYS A 356 -8.59 40.49 -30.47
N SER A 357 -8.50 40.62 -29.14
CA SER A 357 -9.38 40.04 -28.10
C SER A 357 -9.94 38.60 -28.20
N MET A 358 -9.58 37.81 -27.17
CA MET A 358 -10.36 36.82 -26.41
C MET A 358 -11.33 35.86 -27.10
N ARG A 359 -11.16 34.55 -26.84
CA ARG A 359 -12.25 33.67 -26.34
C ARG A 359 -11.71 32.42 -25.63
N LYS A 360 -12.51 31.98 -24.65
CA LYS A 360 -12.25 31.01 -23.57
C LYS A 360 -12.40 29.54 -24.00
N ALA A 361 -11.78 28.69 -23.17
CA ALA A 361 -12.20 27.36 -22.69
C ALA A 361 -12.19 26.15 -23.64
N SER A 362 -11.44 25.13 -23.22
CA SER A 362 -11.65 23.72 -23.58
C SER A 362 -11.55 22.83 -22.33
N THR A 363 -12.74 22.45 -21.90
CA THR A 363 -13.26 21.41 -21.01
C THR A 363 -12.41 20.16 -20.71
N LEU A 364 -12.32 19.81 -19.42
CA LEU A 364 -11.99 18.48 -18.87
C LEU A 364 -13.17 17.49 -19.06
N PRO A 365 -12.94 16.17 -19.21
CA PRO A 365 -14.02 15.18 -19.27
C PRO A 365 -14.61 14.87 -17.88
N LYS A 366 -15.94 14.72 -17.84
CA LYS A 366 -16.74 14.32 -16.67
C LYS A 366 -16.49 12.86 -16.30
N VAL A 367 -16.21 12.61 -15.01
CA VAL A 367 -16.31 11.28 -14.40
C VAL A 367 -17.74 11.10 -13.87
N SER A 368 -18.45 10.11 -14.41
CA SER A 368 -19.78 9.71 -14.00
C SER A 368 -19.71 8.85 -12.73
N GLY A 369 -20.41 9.29 -11.67
CA GLY A 369 -20.60 8.52 -10.45
C GLY A 369 -21.53 7.33 -10.67
N VAL A 370 -21.14 6.20 -10.08
CA VAL A 370 -22.03 5.07 -9.80
C VAL A 370 -22.01 4.85 -8.29
N THR A 371 -23.12 5.24 -7.66
CA THR A 371 -23.39 4.97 -6.25
C THR A 371 -23.69 3.47 -6.10
N LYS A 372 -22.83 2.73 -5.41
CA LYS A 372 -23.13 1.36 -4.97
C LYS A 372 -23.39 1.38 -3.47
N VAL A 373 -24.67 1.24 -3.11
CA VAL A 373 -25.11 1.04 -1.73
C VAL A 373 -24.62 -0.33 -1.28
N THR A 374 -23.77 -0.36 -0.26
CA THR A 374 -23.38 -1.59 0.43
C THR A 374 -24.09 -1.61 1.76
N LEU A 375 -24.95 -2.62 1.96
CA LEU A 375 -25.61 -2.88 3.23
C LEU A 375 -24.56 -3.37 4.24
N HIS A 376 -24.32 -2.57 5.27
CA HIS A 376 -23.63 -3.03 6.48
C HIS A 376 -24.57 -3.95 7.26
N VAL A 377 -24.25 -5.25 7.32
CA VAL A 377 -24.81 -6.14 8.34
C VAL A 377 -23.93 -5.98 9.57
N SER A 378 -24.44 -5.23 10.55
CA SER A 378 -23.85 -5.10 11.88
C SER A 378 -24.01 -6.42 12.64
N ASN A 379 -22.90 -7.11 12.94
CA ASN A 379 -22.91 -8.14 13.97
C ASN A 379 -22.90 -7.46 15.35
N ALA A 380 -24.09 -7.29 15.91
CA ALA A 380 -24.26 -7.05 17.33
C ALA A 380 -24.02 -8.37 18.07
N TYR A 381 -22.92 -8.46 18.82
CA TYR A 381 -22.81 -9.44 19.90
C TYR A 381 -23.10 -8.68 21.18
N ASP A 382 -24.30 -8.88 21.72
CA ASP A 382 -24.63 -8.50 23.07
C ASP A 382 -25.29 -9.69 23.81
N THR A 383 -24.68 -9.99 24.95
CA THR A 383 -25.17 -10.56 26.23
C THR A 383 -25.90 -11.91 26.36
N GLY A 384 -25.53 -12.62 27.45
CA GLY A 384 -26.35 -13.59 28.19
C GLY A 384 -25.68 -14.96 28.33
N VAL A 385 -24.84 -15.20 29.35
CA VAL A 385 -25.25 -15.82 30.63
C VAL A 385 -26.23 -16.98 30.45
N LEU A 386 -25.69 -18.21 30.48
CA LEU A 386 -26.01 -19.25 31.48
C LEU A 386 -24.87 -20.27 31.52
#